data_AF-A0A116LLJ3-F1
#
_entry.id   AF-A0A116LLJ3-F1
#
_cell.length_a   1.000
_cell.length_b   1.000
_cell.length_c   1.000
_cell.angle_alpha   90.00
_cell.angle_beta   90.00
_cell.angle_gamma   90.00
#
_symmetry.space_group_name_H-M   'P 1'
#
loop_
_entity.id
_entity.type
_entity.pdbx_description
1 polymer ?
#
loop_
_entity_poly.entity_id
_entity_poly.type
_entity_poly.pdbx_seq_one_letter_code
_entity_poly.pdbx_strand_id
1 'polypeptide(L)' 'MVVPEKEYALYKGDKLLAIGTAKELAEQFGVKVSTIHFYKSPAYTKRTSDMRGRRLVEI' A
#
# COMPACT_ATOMS: atom_id res chain seq x y z
N MET A 1 -19.96 9.86 -7.52
CA MET A 1 -19.29 10.27 -6.26
C MET A 1 -17.83 9.91 -6.39
N VAL A 2 -17.02 10.82 -6.92
CA VAL A 2 -15.58 10.59 -7.11
C VAL A 2 -14.93 10.91 -5.76
N VAL A 3 -14.66 9.86 -5.00
CA VAL A 3 -13.81 9.99 -3.80
C VAL A 3 -12.45 10.49 -4.29
N PRO A 4 -11.79 11.42 -3.60
CA PRO A 4 -10.47 11.90 -4.01
C PRO A 4 -9.56 10.68 -4.13
N GLU A 5 -9.15 10.39 -5.36
CA GLU A 5 -8.36 9.22 -5.72
C GLU A 5 -6.96 9.45 -5.17
N LYS A 6 -6.79 9.21 -3.87
CA LYS A 6 -5.47 9.15 -3.27
C LYS A 6 -4.71 8.05 -4.00
N GLU A 7 -3.68 8.46 -4.71
CA GLU A 7 -2.73 7.55 -5.32
C GLU A 7 -1.82 7.03 -4.23
N TYR A 8 -1.51 5.75 -4.33
CA TYR A 8 -0.63 5.08 -3.40
C TYR A 8 0.46 4.38 -4.18
N ALA A 9 1.67 4.49 -3.67
CA ALA A 9 2.80 3.69 -4.09
C ALA A 9 3.03 2.59 -3.06
N LEU A 10 2.96 1.34 -3.50
CA LEU A 10 3.34 0.18 -2.70
C LEU A 10 4.81 -0.13 -2.97
N TYR A 11 5.62 -0.07 -1.92
CA TYR A 11 7.03 -0.44 -1.93
C TYR A 11 7.24 -1.72 -1.13
N LYS A 12 8.27 -2.49 -1.46
CA LYS A 12 8.78 -3.60 -0.64
C LYS A 12 10.29 -3.53 -0.62
N GLY A 13 10.84 -3.08 0.51
CA GLY A 13 12.24 -2.64 0.57
C GLY A 13 12.46 -1.51 -0.44
N ASP A 14 13.49 -1.64 -1.26
CA ASP A 14 13.86 -0.68 -2.32
C ASP A 14 13.11 -0.87 -3.66
N LYS A 15 12.20 -1.86 -3.74
CA LYS A 15 11.42 -2.10 -4.97
C LYS A 15 10.05 -1.47 -4.89
N LEU A 16 9.74 -0.62 -5.87
CA LEU A 16 8.38 -0.22 -6.22
C LEU A 16 7.65 -1.47 -6.75
N LEU A 17 6.59 -1.88 -6.05
CA LEU A 17 5.74 -2.99 -6.49
C LEU A 17 4.68 -2.50 -7.46
N ALA A 18 4.00 -1.41 -7.11
CA ALA A 18 2.95 -0.82 -7.92
C ALA A 18 2.62 0.59 -7.45
N ILE A 19 2.08 1.39 -8.36
CA ILE A 19 1.52 2.71 -8.13
C ILE A 19 0.11 2.75 -8.69
N GLY A 20 -0.78 3.44 -8.01
CA GLY A 20 -2.16 3.62 -8.46
C GLY A 20 -3.09 3.87 -7.28
N THR A 21 -4.39 3.88 -7.54
CA THR A 21 -5.36 4.10 -6.46
C THR A 21 -5.42 2.89 -5.52
N ALA A 22 -5.90 3.10 -4.29
CA ALA A 22 -6.08 1.99 -3.35
C ALA A 22 -7.01 0.89 -3.90
N LYS A 23 -7.89 1.24 -4.84
CA LYS A 23 -8.79 0.31 -5.52
C LYS A 23 -8.05 -0.51 -6.59
N GLU A 24 -7.27 0.15 -7.45
CA GLU A 24 -6.44 -0.56 -8.44
C GLU A 24 -5.42 -1.47 -7.78
N LEU A 25 -4.74 -1.00 -6.73
CA LEU A 25 -3.82 -1.83 -5.96
C LEU A 25 -4.54 -2.99 -5.27
N ALA A 26 -5.74 -2.76 -4.74
CA ALA A 26 -6.55 -3.81 -4.15
C ALA A 26 -6.89 -4.90 -5.18
N GLU A 27 -7.33 -4.52 -6.39
CA GLU A 27 -7.66 -5.47 -7.45
C GLU A 27 -6.42 -6.17 -8.01
N GLN A 28 -5.34 -5.44 -8.25
CA GLN A 28 -4.10 -5.97 -8.80
C GLN A 28 -3.39 -6.95 -7.84
N PHE A 29 -3.45 -6.68 -6.54
CA PHE A 29 -2.89 -7.59 -5.51
C PHE A 29 -3.92 -8.59 -4.95
N GLY A 30 -5.18 -8.50 -5.36
CA GLY A 30 -6.27 -9.34 -4.83
C GLY A 30 -6.53 -9.15 -3.33
N VAL A 31 -6.28 -7.95 -2.80
CA VAL A 31 -6.49 -7.59 -1.39
C VAL A 31 -7.65 -6.60 -1.25
N LYS A 32 -8.18 -6.42 -0.03
CA LYS A 32 -9.20 -5.39 0.21
C LYS A 32 -8.57 -4.01 0.32
N VAL A 33 -9.30 -2.96 -0.05
CA VAL A 33 -8.90 -1.55 0.16
C VAL A 33 -8.57 -1.29 1.64
N SER A 34 -9.31 -1.89 2.58
CA SER A 34 -8.98 -1.83 4.02
C SER A 34 -7.60 -2.42 4.35
N THR A 35 -7.18 -3.48 3.64
CA THR A 35 -5.83 -4.07 3.78
C THR A 35 -4.76 -3.15 3.21
N ILE A 36 -5.05 -2.45 2.11
CA ILE A 36 -4.16 -1.41 1.57
C ILE A 36 -3.92 -0.34 2.64
N HIS A 37 -4.98 0.22 3.21
CA HIS A 37 -4.85 1.17 4.33
C HIS A 37 -4.11 0.59 5.54
N PHE A 38 -4.23 -0.72 5.80
CA PHE A 38 -3.51 -1.40 6.86
C PHE A 38 -1.99 -1.47 6.62
N TYR A 39 -1.51 -1.44 5.37
CA TYR A 39 -0.08 -1.35 5.08
C TYR A 39 0.54 -0.01 5.48
N LYS A 40 -0.27 1.04 5.66
CA LYS A 40 0.16 2.31 6.26
C LYS A 40 0.27 2.22 7.79
N SER A 41 -0.35 1.23 8.43
CA SER A 41 -0.38 1.15 9.89
C SER A 41 1.01 0.91 10.48
N PRO A 42 1.39 1.64 11.54
CA PRO A 42 2.69 1.52 12.18
C PRO A 42 2.93 0.13 12.79
N ALA A 43 1.86 -0.61 13.09
CA ALA A 43 1.93 -2.00 13.54
C ALA A 43 2.53 -2.94 12.47
N TYR A 44 2.21 -2.72 11.20
CA TYR A 44 2.75 -3.51 10.09
C TYR A 44 4.22 -3.20 9.82
N THR A 45 4.57 -1.90 9.88
CA THR A 45 5.94 -1.40 9.78
C THR A 45 6.82 -1.89 10.94
N LYS A 46 6.29 -1.96 12.17
CA LYS A 46 7.03 -2.49 13.33
C LYS A 46 7.25 -3.99 13.28
N ARG A 47 6.32 -4.76 12.68
CA ARG A 47 6.42 -6.23 12.60
C ARG A 47 7.29 -6.72 11.46
N THR A 48 7.49 -5.90 10.43
CA THR A 48 8.22 -6.31 9.23
C THR A 48 9.52 -5.53 9.13
N SER A 49 10.67 -6.23 9.13
CA SER A 49 11.99 -5.60 8.94
C SER A 49 12.04 -4.78 7.66
N ASP A 50 12.88 -3.73 7.69
CA ASP A 50 13.07 -2.71 6.66
C ASP A 50 13.22 -3.28 5.21
N MET A 51 13.82 -4.46 5.07
CA MET A 51 13.99 -5.15 3.76
C MET A 51 12.77 -5.93 3.24
N ARG A 52 11.77 -6.26 4.06
CA ARG A 52 10.63 -7.12 3.66
C ARG A 52 9.26 -6.46 3.85
N GLY A 53 9.21 -5.32 4.54
CA GLY A 53 8.00 -4.55 4.81
C GLY A 53 7.39 -3.98 3.55
N ARG A 54 6.12 -4.28 3.30
CA ARG A 54 5.34 -3.54 2.30
C ARG A 54 5.00 -2.17 2.89
N ARG A 55 5.58 -1.11 2.34
CA ARG A 55 5.29 0.28 2.73
C ARG A 55 4.32 0.87 1.72
N LEU A 56 3.18 1.33 2.20
CA LEU A 56 2.26 2.12 1.41
C LEU A 56 2.55 3.60 1.64
N VAL A 57 2.93 4.30 0.58
CA VAL A 57 3.16 5.75 0.59
C VAL A 57 2.02 6.40 -0.19
N GLU A 58 1.35 7.40 0.40
CA GLU A 58 0.42 8.25 -0.36
C GLU A 58 1.22 9.27 -1.15
N ILE A 59 0.89 9.45 -2.43
CA ILE A 59 1.54 10.39 -3.36
C ILE A 59 0.59 11.55 -3.65
#